data_AF-A0A956QX32-F1
#
_entry.id   AF-A0A956QX32-F1
#
_cell.length_a   1.000
_cell.length_b   1.000
_cell.length_c   1.000
_cell.angle_alpha   90.00
_cell.angle_beta   90.00
_cell.angle_gamma   90.00
#
_symmetry.space_group_name_H-M   'P 1'
#
loop_
_entity.id
_entity.type
_entity.pdbx_description
1 polymer ?
#
loop_
_entity_poly.entity_id
_entity_poly.type
_entity_poly.pdbx_seq_one_letter_code
_entity_poly.pdbx_strand_id
1 'polypeptide(L)'
;MTRAELLEKVTFQRYWYEPQRVLIIARHGALVKNREISLFWVEIFDFEKGVFSGKVLSSPGKGYPWIAIGSTVFFVAPEGWEYPVMVSERYSEEIELWNVGPCDKCGSVQLLDSPSELLLLQYPATRLETPPVMFEAFCYLCGGKQILTIKAVSRQ
;
A
#
# COMPACT_ATOMS: atom_id res chain seq x y z
N MET A 1 -1.90 9.84 -18.80
CA MET A 1 -3.22 9.48 -18.25
C MET A 1 -3.98 10.78 -17.99
N THR A 2 -5.22 10.87 -18.46
CA THR A 2 -6.04 12.08 -18.32
C THR A 2 -6.73 12.14 -16.96
N ARG A 3 -7.16 13.33 -16.57
CA ARG A 3 -7.88 13.57 -15.30
C ARG A 3 -9.15 12.72 -15.17
N ALA A 4 -9.82 12.41 -16.27
CA ALA A 4 -11.01 11.55 -16.27
C ALA A 4 -10.65 10.07 -16.00
N GLU A 5 -9.57 9.58 -16.61
CA GLU A 5 -9.08 8.21 -16.43
C GLU A 5 -8.65 7.91 -14.99
N LEU A 6 -8.07 8.90 -14.30
CA LEU A 6 -7.74 8.80 -12.87
C LEU A 6 -8.99 8.59 -12.01
N LEU A 7 -10.05 9.33 -12.30
CA LEU A 7 -11.29 9.30 -11.53
C LEU A 7 -12.07 8.00 -11.74
N GLU A 8 -12.04 7.45 -12.95
CA GLU A 8 -12.62 6.12 -13.22
C GLU A 8 -11.92 5.03 -12.41
N LYS A 9 -10.59 5.09 -12.26
CA LYS A 9 -9.84 4.10 -11.45
C LYS A 9 -10.08 4.23 -9.94
N VAL A 10 -10.55 5.38 -9.47
CA VAL A 10 -10.87 5.64 -8.06
C VAL A 10 -12.33 5.28 -7.73
N THR A 11 -13.14 4.82 -8.69
CA THR A 11 -14.55 4.47 -8.43
C THR A 11 -14.74 3.20 -7.59
N PHE A 12 -14.51 3.30 -6.28
CA PHE A 12 -15.00 2.34 -5.29
C PHE A 12 -15.55 3.05 -4.04
N GLN A 13 -16.80 2.72 -3.73
CA GLN A 13 -17.66 3.12 -2.60
C GLN A 13 -18.05 4.60 -2.45
N ARG A 14 -19.36 4.79 -2.33
CA ARG A 14 -20.18 6.00 -2.50
C ARG A 14 -19.93 7.16 -1.50
N TYR A 15 -18.93 7.06 -0.62
CA TYR A 15 -18.87 7.86 0.62
C TYR A 15 -17.57 8.66 0.84
N TRP A 16 -16.57 8.56 -0.04
CA TRP A 16 -15.22 9.12 0.20
C TRP A 16 -14.78 10.23 -0.74
N TYR A 17 -15.68 10.69 -1.62
CA TYR A 17 -15.30 11.43 -2.82
C TYR A 17 -15.95 12.82 -2.90
N GLU A 18 -15.12 13.85 -2.76
CA GLU A 18 -15.29 15.09 -3.53
C GLU A 18 -14.36 15.00 -4.75
N PRO A 19 -14.61 15.70 -5.87
CA PRO A 19 -13.74 15.61 -7.04
C PRO A 19 -12.27 15.78 -6.66
N GLN A 20 -11.48 14.70 -6.83
CA GLN A 20 -10.04 14.61 -6.54
C GLN A 20 -9.63 14.53 -5.06
N ARG A 21 -10.56 14.46 -4.12
CA ARG A 21 -10.23 14.28 -2.70
C ARG A 21 -10.70 12.93 -2.23
N VAL A 22 -9.82 12.24 -1.52
CA VAL A 22 -10.12 10.95 -0.92
C VAL A 22 -9.71 10.94 0.54
N LEU A 23 -10.55 10.33 1.37
CA LEU A 23 -10.24 10.04 2.75
C LEU A 23 -9.47 8.72 2.79
N ILE A 24 -8.21 8.73 3.24
CA ILE A 24 -7.38 7.53 3.33
C ILE A 24 -7.03 7.19 4.77
N ILE A 25 -6.74 5.91 5.00
CA ILE A 25 -6.22 5.41 6.26
C ILE A 25 -4.69 5.56 6.27
N ALA A 26 -4.18 6.34 7.24
CA ALA A 26 -2.82 6.21 7.71
C ALA A 26 -2.73 4.96 8.57
N ARG A 27 -1.81 4.07 8.19
CA ARG A 27 -1.40 2.92 8.99
C ARG A 27 0.11 2.86 9.01
N HIS A 28 0.71 2.74 10.20
CA HIS A 28 2.12 2.35 10.31
C HIS A 28 2.22 0.83 10.24
N GLY A 29 3.21 0.33 9.49
CA GLY A 29 3.38 -1.06 9.04
C GLY A 29 3.27 -2.17 10.10
N ALA A 30 3.50 -3.41 9.67
CA ALA A 30 3.31 -4.64 10.47
C ALA A 30 4.01 -4.68 11.86
N LEU A 31 4.90 -3.74 12.18
CA LEU A 31 5.66 -3.66 13.42
C LEU A 31 4.92 -3.06 14.63
N VAL A 32 3.80 -2.37 14.45
CA VAL A 32 3.16 -1.66 15.58
C VAL A 32 2.03 -2.51 16.17
N LYS A 33 2.27 -3.04 17.38
CA LYS A 33 1.27 -3.72 18.21
C LYS A 33 0.04 -2.86 18.51
N ASN A 34 0.12 -1.55 18.27
CA ASN A 34 -0.98 -0.59 18.44
C ASN A 34 -1.42 -0.06 17.08
N ARG A 35 -2.59 -0.55 16.63
CA ARG A 35 -3.24 -0.18 15.37
C ARG A 35 -3.94 1.17 15.50
N GLU A 36 -3.20 2.24 15.79
CA GLU A 36 -3.79 3.58 15.68
C GLU A 36 -4.06 3.86 14.21
N ILE A 37 -5.31 3.66 13.81
CA ILE A 37 -5.81 3.99 12.47
C ILE A 37 -6.21 5.46 12.53
N SER A 38 -5.65 6.27 11.62
CA SER A 38 -6.05 7.66 11.46
C SER A 38 -6.55 7.90 10.05
N LEU A 39 -7.66 8.63 9.92
CA LEU A 39 -8.20 9.05 8.64
C LEU A 39 -7.75 10.48 8.33
N PHE A 40 -7.37 10.73 7.09
CA PHE A 40 -7.00 12.07 6.64
C PHE A 40 -7.25 12.27 5.14
N TRP A 41 -7.49 13.52 4.76
CA TRP A 41 -7.83 13.90 3.40
C TRP A 41 -6.57 14.04 2.54
N VAL A 42 -6.68 13.56 1.30
CA VAL A 42 -5.62 13.62 0.30
C VAL A 42 -6.20 14.09 -1.02
N GLU A 43 -5.51 15.03 -1.67
CA GLU A 43 -5.76 15.43 -3.06
C GLU A 43 -4.97 14.54 -4.01
N ILE A 44 -5.67 13.77 -4.85
CA ILE A 44 -5.05 12.84 -5.81
C ILE A 44 -4.52 13.61 -7.01
N PHE A 45 -3.27 13.37 -7.39
CA PHE A 45 -2.69 13.97 -8.59
C PHE A 45 -2.03 12.96 -9.54
N ASP A 46 -1.76 11.72 -9.11
CA ASP A 46 -1.19 10.69 -9.99
C ASP A 46 -1.66 9.27 -9.64
N PHE A 47 -1.54 8.37 -10.61
CA PHE A 47 -1.72 6.92 -10.45
C PHE A 47 -0.80 6.19 -11.40
N GLU A 48 0.18 5.51 -10.84
CA GLU A 48 1.17 4.73 -11.58
C GLU A 48 1.27 3.36 -10.92
N LYS A 49 1.41 2.30 -11.73
CA LYS A 49 1.83 0.99 -11.20
C LYS A 49 0.90 0.38 -10.14
N GLY A 50 -0.38 0.78 -10.13
CA GLY A 50 -1.34 0.32 -9.11
C GLY A 50 -1.31 1.13 -7.80
N VAL A 51 -0.54 2.22 -7.76
CA VAL A 51 -0.36 3.10 -6.59
C VAL A 51 -0.82 4.51 -6.94
N PHE A 52 -1.60 5.12 -6.05
CA PHE A 52 -1.99 6.52 -6.15
C PHE A 52 -0.97 7.40 -5.41
N SER A 53 -0.72 8.57 -5.97
CA SER A 53 0.03 9.64 -5.32
C SER A 53 -0.89 10.82 -5.05
N GLY A 54 -0.76 11.40 -3.86
CA GLY A 54 -1.57 12.54 -3.49
C GLY A 54 -0.95 13.43 -2.43
N LYS A 55 -1.51 14.63 -2.31
CA LYS A 55 -1.07 15.68 -1.39
C LYS A 55 -1.93 15.70 -0.14
N VAL A 56 -1.32 15.68 1.03
CA VAL A 56 -2.02 15.71 2.33
C VAL A 56 -2.76 17.04 2.51
N LEU A 57 -4.07 16.98 2.77
CA LEU A 57 -4.94 18.14 3.02
C LEU A 57 -5.28 18.34 4.49
N SER A 58 -5.25 17.28 5.30
CA SER A 58 -5.53 17.35 6.74
C SER A 58 -4.53 16.53 7.54
N SER A 59 -4.28 16.92 8.79
CA SER A 59 -3.38 16.16 9.67
C SER A 59 -4.03 14.82 10.08
N PRO A 60 -3.31 13.69 10.02
CA PRO A 60 -3.73 12.41 10.60
C PRO A 60 -3.68 12.36 12.13
N GLY A 61 -3.41 13.48 12.79
CA GLY A 61 -3.37 13.58 14.25
C GLY A 61 -2.03 13.15 14.84
N LYS A 62 -2.00 13.06 16.18
CA LYS A 62 -0.76 12.90 16.96
C LYS A 62 -0.03 11.56 16.76
N GLY A 63 -0.72 10.53 16.29
CA GLY A 63 -0.14 9.20 16.01
C GLY A 63 0.78 9.17 14.79
N TYR A 64 0.74 10.22 13.94
CA TYR A 64 1.46 10.29 12.66
C TYR A 64 2.18 11.64 12.48
N PRO A 65 3.09 12.02 13.39
CA PRO A 65 3.72 13.34 13.38
C PRO A 65 4.63 13.60 12.15
N TRP A 66 5.04 12.54 11.45
CA TRP A 66 5.85 12.65 10.22
C TRP A 66 5.01 12.95 8.96
N ILE A 67 3.68 12.86 9.03
CA ILE A 67 2.80 13.18 7.90
C ILE A 67 2.39 14.66 8.01
N ALA A 68 3.07 15.50 7.24
CA ALA A 68 2.82 16.93 7.21
C ALA A 68 1.72 17.29 6.21
N ILE A 69 0.91 18.30 6.52
CA ILE A 69 0.00 18.90 5.55
C ILE A 69 0.83 19.45 4.37
N GLY A 70 0.38 19.17 3.15
CA GLY A 70 1.04 19.54 1.92
C GLY A 70 2.16 18.60 1.47
N SER A 71 2.53 17.59 2.28
CA SER A 71 3.46 16.54 1.85
C SER A 71 2.80 15.56 0.87
N THR A 72 3.63 14.80 0.16
CA THR A 72 3.19 13.72 -0.72
C THR A 72 3.04 12.42 0.07
N VAL A 73 1.97 11.68 -0.21
CA VAL A 73 1.74 10.32 0.29
C VAL A 73 1.39 9.39 -0.86
N PHE A 74 1.69 8.11 -0.66
CA PHE A 74 1.36 7.03 -1.57
C PHE A 74 0.30 6.16 -0.93
N PHE A 75 -0.66 5.66 -1.70
CA PHE A 75 -1.71 4.80 -1.19
C PHE A 75 -2.26 3.87 -2.26
N VAL A 76 -2.87 2.77 -1.81
CA VAL A 76 -3.55 1.81 -2.66
C VAL A 76 -5.02 1.72 -2.26
N ALA A 77 -5.90 1.43 -3.21
CA ALA A 77 -7.34 1.29 -2.98
C ALA A 77 -7.78 -0.13 -3.36
N PRO A 78 -7.59 -1.12 -2.46
CA PRO A 78 -7.81 -2.50 -2.83
C PRO A 78 -9.30 -2.81 -2.82
N GLU A 79 -9.73 -3.66 -3.75
CA GLU A 79 -11.14 -4.05 -3.83
C GLU A 79 -11.62 -4.67 -2.50
N GLY A 80 -12.82 -4.26 -2.07
CA GLY A 80 -13.43 -4.75 -0.82
C GLY A 80 -12.95 -4.06 0.47
N TRP A 81 -12.00 -3.13 0.40
CA TRP A 81 -11.64 -2.30 1.55
C TRP A 81 -12.54 -1.07 1.65
N GLU A 82 -12.87 -0.67 2.89
CA GLU A 82 -13.70 0.51 3.13
C GLU A 82 -12.97 1.80 2.73
N TYR A 83 -11.66 1.89 2.96
CA TYR A 83 -10.84 3.06 2.63
C TYR A 83 -9.55 2.65 1.90
N PRO A 84 -9.00 3.53 1.06
CA PRO A 84 -7.63 3.38 0.60
C PRO A 84 -6.66 3.43 1.78
N VAL A 85 -5.53 2.76 1.62
CA VAL A 85 -4.53 2.59 2.67
C VAL A 85 -3.21 3.17 2.21
N MET A 86 -2.62 4.01 3.06
CA MET A 86 -1.29 4.56 2.85
C MET A 86 -0.25 3.44 2.80
N VAL A 87 0.68 3.54 1.85
CA VAL A 87 1.84 2.67 1.69
C VAL A 87 3.12 3.49 1.71
N SER A 88 4.26 2.83 1.95
CA SER A 88 5.56 3.51 1.91
C SER A 88 5.94 3.91 0.47
N GLU A 89 6.84 4.89 0.32
CA GLU A 89 7.42 5.19 -1.00
C GLU A 89 8.13 3.94 -1.57
N ARG A 90 8.88 3.24 -0.72
CA ARG A 90 9.55 1.97 -1.05
C ARG A 90 8.58 0.92 -1.59
N TYR A 91 7.36 0.85 -1.07
CA TYR A 91 6.33 -0.04 -1.60
C TYR A 91 6.08 0.24 -3.10
N SER A 92 5.94 1.51 -3.48
CA SER A 92 5.66 1.91 -4.86
C SER A 92 6.80 1.55 -5.82
N GLU A 93 8.04 1.61 -5.33
CA GLU A 93 9.24 1.25 -6.09
C GLU A 93 9.37 -0.26 -6.28
N GLU A 94 9.04 -1.04 -5.25
CA GLU A 94 9.29 -2.47 -5.23
C GLU A 94 8.15 -3.29 -5.81
N ILE A 95 6.88 -2.90 -5.61
CA ILE A 95 5.73 -3.77 -5.89
C ILE A 95 5.67 -4.26 -7.34
N GLU A 96 6.19 -3.49 -8.29
CA GLU A 96 6.28 -3.91 -9.68
C GLU A 96 7.21 -5.08 -9.93
N LEU A 97 8.21 -5.29 -9.09
CA LEU A 97 9.19 -6.37 -9.22
C LEU A 97 8.65 -7.70 -8.72
N TRP A 98 7.46 -7.71 -8.11
CA TRP A 98 6.90 -8.89 -7.44
C TRP A 98 5.55 -9.28 -8.03
N ASN A 99 5.32 -10.57 -8.18
CA ASN A 99 3.99 -11.14 -8.30
C ASN A 99 3.48 -11.43 -6.89
N VAL A 100 2.34 -10.85 -6.53
CA VAL A 100 1.65 -11.12 -5.27
C VAL A 100 0.55 -12.12 -5.54
N GLY A 101 0.71 -13.34 -5.01
CA GLY A 101 -0.32 -14.36 -5.05
C GLY A 101 -1.55 -13.97 -4.22
N PRO A 102 -2.74 -14.49 -4.57
CA PRO A 102 -3.95 -14.24 -3.79
C PRO A 102 -3.83 -14.82 -2.39
N CYS A 103 -4.46 -14.15 -1.42
CA CYS A 103 -4.54 -14.64 -0.06
C CYS A 103 -5.34 -15.95 0.01
N ASP A 104 -4.81 -16.95 0.70
CA ASP A 104 -5.45 -18.26 0.91
C ASP A 104 -6.79 -18.23 1.66
N LYS A 105 -7.13 -17.12 2.33
CA LYS A 105 -8.38 -16.95 3.08
C LYS A 105 -9.38 -16.00 2.41
N CYS A 106 -8.93 -14.87 1.90
CA CYS A 106 -9.84 -13.81 1.39
C CYS A 106 -9.64 -13.48 -0.09
N GLY A 107 -8.66 -14.09 -0.78
CA GLY A 107 -8.38 -13.83 -2.19
C GLY A 107 -7.71 -12.49 -2.49
N SER A 108 -7.54 -11.59 -1.53
CA SER A 108 -6.84 -10.31 -1.74
C SER A 108 -5.43 -10.53 -2.29
N VAL A 109 -5.07 -9.73 -3.29
CA VAL A 109 -3.73 -9.70 -3.92
C VAL A 109 -2.93 -8.46 -3.48
N GLN A 110 -3.44 -7.69 -2.53
CA GLN A 110 -2.79 -6.47 -2.08
C GLN A 110 -1.83 -6.73 -0.92
N LEU A 111 -0.65 -6.10 -0.98
CA LEU A 111 0.26 -5.91 0.14
C LEU A 111 0.17 -4.47 0.68
N LEU A 112 0.48 -4.27 1.96
CA LEU A 112 0.47 -2.94 2.58
C LEU A 112 1.85 -2.42 3.00
N ASP A 113 2.84 -3.30 3.08
CA ASP A 113 4.24 -2.95 3.33
C ASP A 113 5.06 -3.41 2.12
N SER A 114 6.22 -2.79 1.89
CA SER A 114 7.09 -3.19 0.78
C SER A 114 7.57 -4.64 0.93
N PRO A 115 7.78 -5.38 -0.17
CA PRO A 115 8.33 -6.73 -0.11
C PRO A 115 9.61 -6.85 0.73
N SER A 116 10.53 -5.88 0.67
CA SER A 116 11.74 -5.89 1.50
C SER A 116 11.44 -5.68 3.00
N GLU A 117 10.49 -4.82 3.36
CA GLU A 117 10.03 -4.66 4.74
C GLU A 117 9.41 -5.96 5.26
N LEU A 118 8.53 -6.59 4.47
CA LEU A 118 7.92 -7.88 4.81
C LEU A 118 8.97 -8.99 4.98
N LEU A 119 9.98 -9.01 4.10
CA LEU A 119 11.06 -9.97 4.17
C LEU A 119 11.89 -9.80 5.46
N LEU A 120 12.22 -8.56 5.83
CA LEU A 120 12.94 -8.25 7.08
C LEU A 120 12.15 -8.66 8.32
N LEU A 121 10.82 -8.55 8.28
CA LEU A 121 9.95 -8.96 9.38
C LEU A 121 9.93 -10.46 9.58
N GLN A 122 9.94 -11.22 8.48
CA GLN A 122 9.89 -12.67 8.52
C GLN A 122 11.27 -13.29 8.79
N TYR A 123 12.34 -12.63 8.33
CA TYR A 123 13.72 -13.12 8.40
C TYR A 123 14.67 -12.08 9.05
N PRO A 124 14.42 -11.67 10.30
CA PRO A 124 15.14 -10.56 10.95
C PRO A 124 16.65 -10.83 11.17
N ALA A 125 17.07 -12.09 11.13
CA ALA A 125 18.47 -12.50 11.35
C ALA A 125 19.24 -12.80 10.06
N THR A 126 18.59 -12.71 8.90
CA THR A 126 19.18 -13.19 7.66
C THR A 126 19.66 -12.01 6.84
N ARG A 127 20.96 -11.70 6.93
CA ARG A 127 21.67 -11.07 5.80
C ARG A 127 21.68 -12.11 4.68
N LEU A 128 20.55 -12.23 3.98
CA LEU A 128 20.49 -13.04 2.78
C LEU A 128 21.45 -12.39 1.80
N GLU A 129 22.60 -13.03 1.57
CA GLU A 129 23.54 -12.64 0.52
C GLU A 129 22.83 -12.61 -0.85
N THR A 130 21.73 -13.35 -0.98
CA THR A 130 20.81 -13.30 -2.11
C THR A 130 19.37 -13.29 -1.59
N PRO A 131 18.56 -12.23 -1.83
CA PRO A 131 17.15 -12.20 -1.48
C PRO A 131 16.43 -13.44 -2.04
N PRO A 132 15.45 -14.01 -1.33
CA PRO A 132 14.79 -15.20 -1.82
C PRO A 132 13.93 -14.81 -3.02
N VAL A 133 13.95 -15.65 -4.06
CA VAL A 133 13.11 -15.48 -5.26
C VAL A 133 11.61 -15.63 -4.94
N MET A 134 11.29 -16.16 -3.75
CA MET A 134 9.94 -16.37 -3.26
C MET A 134 9.89 -16.35 -1.73
N PHE A 135 8.86 -15.75 -1.12
CA PHE A 135 8.59 -15.86 0.32
C PHE A 135 7.08 -15.72 0.65
N GLU A 136 6.69 -16.05 1.88
CA GLU A 136 5.30 -15.93 2.35
C GLU A 136 5.10 -14.62 3.12
N ALA A 137 4.12 -13.79 2.74
CA ALA A 137 3.65 -12.70 3.59
C ALA A 137 2.28 -13.01 4.21
N PHE A 138 1.92 -12.27 5.25
CA PHE A 138 0.60 -12.36 5.87
C PHE A 138 -0.34 -11.27 5.36
N CYS A 139 -1.55 -11.66 4.99
CA CYS A 139 -2.59 -10.75 4.52
C CYS A 139 -3.08 -9.86 5.67
N TYR A 140 -3.06 -8.56 5.44
CA TYR A 140 -3.45 -7.56 6.43
C TYR A 140 -4.95 -7.53 6.74
N LEU A 141 -5.80 -8.06 5.85
CA LEU A 141 -7.24 -8.15 6.06
C LEU A 141 -7.63 -9.25 7.04
N CYS A 142 -7.16 -10.47 6.78
CA CYS A 142 -7.68 -11.68 7.41
C CYS A 142 -6.62 -12.56 8.09
N GLY A 143 -5.34 -12.14 8.03
CA GLY A 143 -4.21 -12.93 8.53
C GLY A 143 -4.05 -14.27 7.80
N GLY A 144 -4.47 -14.35 6.54
CA GLY A 144 -4.14 -15.48 5.67
C GLY A 144 -2.72 -15.34 5.12
N LYS A 145 -2.26 -16.30 4.34
CA LYS A 145 -0.95 -16.28 3.70
C LYS A 145 -1.06 -15.83 2.24
N GLN A 146 -0.03 -15.14 1.77
CA GLN A 146 0.16 -14.73 0.38
C GLN A 146 1.57 -15.14 -0.05
N ILE A 147 1.70 -15.76 -1.21
CA ILE A 147 3.01 -16.10 -1.78
C ILE A 147 3.47 -14.94 -2.64
N LEU A 148 4.67 -14.43 -2.38
CA LEU A 148 5.33 -13.43 -3.21
C LEU A 148 6.43 -14.12 -4.01
N THR A 149 6.52 -13.82 -5.30
CA THR A 149 7.62 -14.28 -6.16
C THR A 149 8.18 -13.10 -6.94
N ILE A 150 9.51 -12.99 -7.05
CA ILE A 150 10.14 -12.02 -7.96
C ILE A 150 9.68 -12.31 -9.39
N LYS A 151 9.25 -11.27 -10.12
CA LYS A 151 9.06 -11.36 -11.57
C LYS A 151 10.42 -11.64 -12.18
N ALA A 152 10.55 -12.72 -12.93
CA ALA A 152 11.80 -13.02 -13.63
C ALA A 152 12.21 -11.79 -14.44
N VAL A 153 13.37 -11.20 -14.12
CA VAL A 153 13.94 -10.13 -14.92
C VAL A 153 14.40 -10.80 -16.21
N SER A 154 13.61 -10.68 -17.28
CA SER A 154 14.09 -10.97 -18.61
C SER A 154 15.24 -9.99 -18.87
N ARG A 155 16.48 -10.45 -18.68
CA ARG A 155 17.65 -9.75 -19.21
C ARG A 155 17.50 -9.75 -20.73
N GLN A 156 17.03 -8.64 -21.28
CA GLN A 156 17.27 -8.30 -22.68
C GLN A 156 18.68 -7.76 -22.82
#